data_AF-A0A950TDD4-F1
#
_entry.id   AF-A0A950TDD4-F1
#
_cell.length_a   1.000
_cell.length_b   1.000
_cell.length_c   1.000
_cell.angle_alpha   90.00
_cell.angle_beta   90.00
_cell.angle_gamma   90.00
#
_symmetry.space_group_name_H-M   'P 1'
#
loop_
_entity.id
_entity.type
_entity.pdbx_description
1 polymer ?
#
loop_
_entity_poly.entity_id
_entity_poly.type
_entity_poly.pdbx_seq_one_letter_code
_entity_poly.pdbx_strand_id
1 'polypeptide(L)'
;LGEEHVRTGKPICYTSADSVFQIAAHEEAFGLGRLNGLCLIARRLVDPLQIGRVIARPFVGQSRTDFERTGNRRDYAVPPPAPTILDRATDAGRHVVTVGKIGDIFAHSGTGQVLKANGNGALFDRMLEGARMLRDGGLLFANFVDFDTVYGHRRDVAGYAHALEAFDARLPTLDEILQPDDLIIITADHGCDPTWTGTDHTREQVPILALGRAKQSGSIGRRPTFADIAATVASHLDLPAPQTGTPF
;
A
#
# COMPACT_ATOMS: atom_id res chain seq x y z
N LEU A 1 -19.63 19.88 11.18
CA LEU A 1 -20.36 19.46 9.97
C LEU A 1 -21.27 18.23 10.20
N GLY A 2 -20.97 17.31 11.14
CA GLY A 2 -21.79 16.10 11.38
C GLY A 2 -23.28 16.36 11.65
N GLU A 3 -23.63 17.20 12.62
CA GLU A 3 -25.04 17.55 12.91
C GLU A 3 -25.75 18.21 11.72
N GLU A 4 -25.04 19.06 10.97
CA GLU A 4 -25.59 19.70 9.78
C GLU A 4 -25.86 18.69 8.67
N HIS A 5 -24.95 17.71 8.49
CA HIS A 5 -25.15 16.58 7.59
C HIS A 5 -26.41 15.79 7.98
N VAL A 6 -26.56 15.42 9.26
CA VAL A 6 -27.73 14.68 9.76
C VAL A 6 -29.03 15.46 9.51
N ARG A 7 -29.02 16.78 9.75
CA ARG A 7 -30.19 17.65 9.53
C ARG A 7 -30.56 17.84 8.06
N THR A 8 -29.57 17.92 7.17
CA THR A 8 -29.78 18.33 5.76
C THR A 8 -29.70 17.18 4.76
N GLY A 9 -29.14 16.04 5.16
CA GLY A 9 -28.81 14.93 4.28
C GLY A 9 -27.69 15.23 3.28
N LYS A 10 -26.98 16.38 3.38
CA LYS A 10 -25.88 16.73 2.47
C LYS A 10 -24.57 16.07 2.91
N PRO A 11 -23.90 15.27 2.06
CA PRO A 11 -22.66 14.58 2.43
C PRO A 11 -21.53 15.56 2.75
N ILE A 12 -20.60 15.15 3.61
CA ILE A 12 -19.42 15.94 3.98
C ILE A 12 -18.26 15.51 3.08
N CYS A 13 -17.82 16.38 2.19
CA CYS A 13 -16.68 16.11 1.30
C CYS A 13 -15.41 16.82 1.81
N TYR A 14 -14.28 16.12 1.86
CA TYR A 14 -12.99 16.68 2.31
C TYR A 14 -11.80 15.91 1.70
N THR A 15 -10.58 16.42 1.89
CA THR A 15 -9.32 15.81 1.41
C THR A 15 -8.27 15.73 2.52
N SER A 16 -7.11 15.16 2.23
CA SER A 16 -5.90 15.14 3.08
C SER A 16 -4.67 15.56 2.26
N ALA A 17 -3.46 15.34 2.79
CA ALA A 17 -2.21 15.54 2.05
C ALA A 17 -2.11 14.61 0.82
N ASP A 18 -2.55 13.35 0.99
CA ASP A 18 -2.65 12.40 -0.14
C ASP A 18 -3.68 12.81 -1.19
N SER A 19 -3.50 12.29 -2.41
CA SER A 19 -4.44 12.41 -3.53
C SER A 19 -5.73 11.58 -3.30
N VAL A 20 -6.60 12.08 -2.42
CA VAL A 20 -7.85 11.40 -2.03
C VAL A 20 -9.05 12.35 -1.99
N PHE A 21 -10.23 11.82 -2.29
CA PHE A 21 -11.50 12.51 -2.10
C PHE A 21 -12.37 11.72 -1.11
N GLN A 22 -12.60 12.28 0.07
CA GLN A 22 -13.27 11.58 1.17
C GLN A 22 -14.71 12.08 1.32
N ILE A 23 -15.64 11.16 1.49
CA ILE A 23 -17.07 11.46 1.66
C ILE A 23 -17.52 10.83 2.98
N ALA A 24 -17.83 11.67 3.96
CA ALA A 24 -18.41 11.25 5.23
C ALA A 24 -19.92 11.43 5.24
N ALA A 25 -20.62 10.41 5.72
CA ALA A 25 -22.07 10.42 5.89
C ALA A 25 -22.50 9.53 7.06
N HIS A 26 -23.56 9.93 7.75
CA HIS A 26 -24.11 9.20 8.88
C HIS A 26 -24.87 7.96 8.39
N GLU A 27 -24.60 6.80 8.98
CA GLU A 27 -25.14 5.54 8.46
C GLU A 27 -26.67 5.48 8.50
N GLU A 28 -27.30 5.94 9.58
CA GLU A 28 -28.77 5.93 9.72
C GLU A 28 -29.46 7.04 8.90
N ALA A 29 -28.96 8.28 8.96
CA ALA A 29 -29.60 9.41 8.28
C ALA A 29 -29.37 9.42 6.75
N PHE A 30 -28.25 8.90 6.26
CA PHE A 30 -27.90 8.91 4.84
C PHE A 30 -27.98 7.53 4.18
N GLY A 31 -27.68 6.47 4.91
CA GLY A 31 -27.64 5.09 4.41
C GLY A 31 -26.30 4.70 3.78
N LEU A 32 -25.74 3.56 4.23
CA LEU A 32 -24.46 3.04 3.72
C LEU A 32 -24.50 2.72 2.22
N GLY A 33 -25.59 2.14 1.72
CA GLY A 33 -25.77 1.85 0.29
C GLY A 33 -25.75 3.11 -0.57
N ARG A 34 -26.39 4.19 -0.10
CA ARG A 34 -26.39 5.49 -0.77
C ARG A 34 -25.01 6.14 -0.75
N LEU A 35 -24.29 6.05 0.38
CA LEU A 35 -22.91 6.52 0.48
C LEU A 35 -22.00 5.82 -0.54
N ASN A 36 -22.10 4.49 -0.62
CA ASN A 36 -21.32 3.71 -1.59
C ASN A 36 -21.65 4.09 -3.04
N GLY A 37 -22.94 4.25 -3.38
CA GLY A 37 -23.37 4.73 -4.69
C GLY A 37 -22.84 6.13 -5.02
N LEU A 38 -22.85 7.04 -4.05
CA LEU A 38 -22.29 8.38 -4.19
C LEU A 38 -20.78 8.35 -4.43
N CYS A 39 -20.03 7.50 -3.72
CA CYS A 39 -18.59 7.35 -3.94
C CYS A 39 -18.26 6.84 -5.35
N LEU A 40 -19.06 5.94 -5.91
CA LEU A 40 -18.89 5.48 -7.30
C LEU A 40 -19.15 6.60 -8.32
N ILE A 41 -20.15 7.45 -8.07
CA ILE A 41 -20.41 8.63 -8.91
C ILE A 41 -19.22 9.59 -8.80
N ALA A 42 -18.79 9.91 -7.58
CA ALA A 42 -17.66 10.79 -7.34
C ALA A 42 -16.38 10.26 -8.02
N ARG A 43 -16.13 8.95 -7.97
CA ARG A 43 -14.98 8.31 -8.63
C ARG A 43 -14.92 8.66 -10.12
N ARG A 44 -16.02 8.46 -10.85
CA ARG A 44 -16.11 8.80 -12.28
C ARG A 44 -15.89 10.29 -12.55
N LEU A 45 -16.37 11.16 -11.65
CA LEU A 45 -16.23 12.61 -11.80
C LEU A 45 -14.81 13.10 -11.52
N VAL A 46 -14.08 12.44 -10.63
CA VAL A 46 -12.71 12.84 -10.24
C VAL A 46 -11.61 12.10 -11.03
N ASP A 47 -11.94 11.10 -11.85
CA ASP A 47 -10.97 10.40 -12.72
C ASP A 47 -10.20 11.35 -13.66
N PRO A 48 -10.82 12.33 -14.35
CA PRO A 48 -10.08 13.28 -15.17
C PRO A 48 -9.09 14.14 -14.38
N LEU A 49 -9.28 14.27 -13.06
CA LEU A 49 -8.43 15.05 -12.16
C LEU A 49 -7.28 14.21 -11.57
N GLN A 50 -7.19 12.93 -11.92
CA GLN A 50 -6.14 12.01 -11.45
C GLN A 50 -6.10 11.87 -9.91
N ILE A 51 -7.28 11.95 -9.26
CA ILE A 51 -7.39 11.68 -7.82
C ILE A 51 -7.18 10.19 -7.57
N GLY A 52 -6.21 9.82 -6.73
CA GLY A 52 -5.83 8.41 -6.53
C GLY A 52 -6.95 7.54 -5.93
N ARG A 53 -7.76 8.10 -5.03
CA ARG A 53 -8.79 7.31 -4.31
C ARG A 53 -10.01 8.13 -3.89
N VAL A 54 -11.20 7.55 -4.01
CA VAL A 54 -12.40 8.04 -3.31
C VAL A 54 -12.64 7.17 -2.08
N ILE A 55 -12.89 7.77 -0.91
CA ILE A 55 -13.03 7.03 0.36
C ILE A 55 -14.40 7.30 1.00
N ALA A 56 -15.18 6.25 1.21
CA ALA A 56 -16.38 6.29 2.04
C ALA A 56 -15.97 6.31 3.52
N ARG A 57 -16.46 7.31 4.26
CA ARG A 57 -16.19 7.54 5.69
C ARG A 57 -17.50 7.53 6.48
N PRO A 58 -18.16 6.37 6.61
CA PRO A 58 -19.36 6.27 7.41
C PRO A 58 -19.09 6.58 8.88
N PHE A 59 -20.05 7.20 9.53
CA PHE A 59 -20.02 7.48 10.96
C PHE A 59 -21.40 7.27 11.60
N VAL A 60 -21.41 7.09 12.92
CA VAL A 60 -22.60 6.95 13.79
C VAL A 60 -22.49 7.92 14.97
N GLY A 61 -23.51 7.99 15.81
CA GLY A 61 -23.58 8.90 16.97
C GLY A 61 -24.68 9.95 16.78
N GLN A 62 -25.15 10.56 17.87
CA GLN A 62 -26.31 11.44 17.84
C GLN A 62 -25.95 12.93 17.76
N SER A 63 -24.72 13.29 18.13
CA SER A 63 -24.28 14.67 18.35
C SER A 63 -22.78 14.85 18.10
N ARG A 64 -22.31 16.10 18.13
CA ARG A 64 -20.88 16.42 18.02
C ARG A 64 -19.98 15.72 19.03
N THR A 65 -20.49 15.36 20.21
CA THR A 65 -19.68 14.77 21.28
C THR A 65 -19.50 13.27 21.17
N ASP A 66 -20.32 12.59 20.37
CA ASP A 66 -20.36 11.12 20.27
C ASP A 66 -20.27 10.60 18.81
N PHE A 67 -19.95 11.46 17.84
CA PHE A 67 -19.72 10.99 16.47
C PHE A 67 -18.47 10.10 16.37
N GLU A 68 -18.66 8.90 15.85
CA GLU A 68 -17.60 7.91 15.67
C GLU A 68 -17.60 7.33 14.27
N ARG A 69 -16.41 7.20 13.65
CA ARG A 69 -16.27 6.54 12.34
C ARG A 69 -16.41 5.04 12.51
N THR A 70 -17.15 4.39 11.62
CA THR A 70 -17.37 2.95 11.69
C THR A 70 -16.31 2.16 10.91
N GLY A 71 -16.33 0.83 11.10
CA GLY A 71 -15.54 -0.11 10.31
C GLY A 71 -16.00 -0.27 8.85
N ASN A 72 -17.14 0.32 8.46
CA ASN A 72 -17.71 0.20 7.10
C ASN A 72 -17.01 1.09 6.05
N ARG A 73 -15.80 1.57 6.36
CA ARG A 73 -14.94 2.29 5.42
C ARG A 73 -14.77 1.47 4.14
N ARG A 74 -14.93 2.13 2.99
CA ARG A 74 -14.65 1.54 1.68
C ARG A 74 -13.88 2.49 0.80
N ASP A 75 -12.88 1.96 0.12
CA ASP A 75 -11.97 2.73 -0.70
C ASP A 75 -12.17 2.35 -2.18
N TYR A 76 -12.24 3.35 -3.06
CA TYR A 76 -12.41 3.23 -4.49
C TYR A 76 -11.18 3.82 -5.19
N ALA A 77 -10.18 2.97 -5.41
CA ALA A 77 -8.91 3.33 -6.03
C ALA A 77 -8.99 3.28 -7.57
N VAL A 78 -8.12 4.03 -8.24
CA VAL A 78 -7.89 3.87 -9.68
C VAL A 78 -7.17 2.53 -9.90
N PRO A 79 -7.68 1.63 -10.76
CA PRO A 79 -6.97 0.39 -11.07
C PRO A 79 -5.67 0.70 -11.85
N PRO A 80 -4.65 -0.17 -11.75
CA PRO A 80 -3.45 -0.04 -12.57
C PRO A 80 -3.81 0.05 -14.07
N PRO A 81 -3.13 0.92 -14.85
CA PRO A 81 -3.48 1.15 -16.27
C PRO A 81 -3.09 -0.02 -17.19
N ALA A 82 -2.29 -0.96 -16.70
CA ALA A 82 -1.85 -2.16 -17.42
C ALA A 82 -1.58 -3.30 -16.42
N PRO A 83 -1.56 -4.57 -16.88
CA PRO A 83 -1.28 -5.72 -16.02
C PRO A 83 0.07 -5.62 -15.31
N THR A 84 0.02 -5.71 -13.99
CA THR A 84 1.16 -5.60 -13.06
C THR A 84 1.86 -6.94 -12.85
N ILE A 85 2.91 -6.97 -12.03
CA ILE A 85 3.56 -8.22 -11.63
C ILE A 85 2.62 -9.14 -10.83
N LEU A 86 1.70 -8.57 -10.06
CA LEU A 86 0.69 -9.30 -9.29
C LEU A 86 -0.31 -9.99 -10.21
N ASP A 87 -0.77 -9.29 -11.25
CA ASP A 87 -1.66 -9.86 -12.28
C ASP A 87 -0.95 -11.00 -13.00
N ARG A 88 0.29 -10.78 -13.46
CA ARG A 88 1.09 -11.81 -14.16
C ARG A 88 1.34 -13.05 -13.34
N ALA A 89 1.67 -12.89 -12.05
CA ALA A 89 1.85 -14.01 -11.14
C ALA A 89 0.54 -14.78 -10.92
N THR A 90 -0.57 -14.06 -10.73
CA THR A 90 -1.90 -14.66 -10.57
C THR A 90 -2.35 -15.42 -11.83
N ASP A 91 -2.20 -14.82 -13.00
CA ASP A 91 -2.55 -15.42 -14.30
C ASP A 91 -1.72 -16.67 -14.60
N ALA A 92 -0.47 -16.71 -14.15
CA ALA A 92 0.40 -17.88 -14.22
C ALA A 92 0.11 -18.93 -13.13
N GLY A 93 -0.94 -18.75 -12.32
CA GLY A 93 -1.32 -19.67 -11.25
C GLY A 93 -0.34 -19.72 -10.06
N ARG A 94 0.49 -18.69 -9.88
CA ARG A 94 1.42 -18.61 -8.74
C ARG A 94 0.64 -18.36 -7.45
N HIS A 95 1.20 -18.81 -6.32
CA HIS A 95 0.67 -18.45 -5.01
C HIS A 95 1.05 -17.00 -4.69
N VAL A 96 0.08 -16.08 -4.75
CA VAL A 96 0.29 -14.66 -4.45
C VAL A 96 -0.22 -14.31 -3.06
N VAL A 97 0.65 -13.71 -2.25
CA VAL A 97 0.33 -13.19 -0.91
C VAL A 97 0.68 -11.71 -0.86
N THR A 98 -0.23 -10.88 -0.38
CA THR A 98 0.00 -9.45 -0.22
C THR A 98 -0.20 -9.02 1.22
N VAL A 99 0.66 -8.14 1.72
CA VAL A 99 0.67 -7.72 3.13
C VAL A 99 0.51 -6.21 3.25
N GLY A 100 -0.37 -5.78 4.16
CA GLY A 100 -0.62 -4.37 4.43
C GLY A 100 -1.41 -3.69 3.32
N LYS A 101 -0.88 -2.58 2.79
CA LYS A 101 -1.60 -1.70 1.86
C LYS A 101 -1.52 -2.10 0.40
N ILE A 102 -0.75 -3.14 0.04
CA ILE A 102 -0.61 -3.59 -1.36
C ILE A 102 -1.98 -3.86 -2.01
N GLY A 103 -2.88 -4.56 -1.31
CA GLY A 103 -4.24 -4.80 -1.79
C GLY A 103 -4.97 -3.51 -2.20
N ASP A 104 -4.92 -2.51 -1.32
CA ASP A 104 -5.56 -1.22 -1.53
C ASP A 104 -4.88 -0.43 -2.67
N ILE A 105 -3.54 -0.46 -2.76
CA ILE A 105 -2.72 0.27 -3.76
C ILE A 105 -3.01 -0.23 -5.17
N PHE A 106 -3.10 -1.55 -5.35
CA PHE A 106 -3.33 -2.17 -6.65
C PHE A 106 -4.81 -2.42 -6.96
N ALA A 107 -5.72 -1.75 -6.23
CA ALA A 107 -7.17 -1.90 -6.38
C ALA A 107 -7.65 -3.36 -6.37
N HIS A 108 -6.98 -4.22 -5.59
CA HIS A 108 -7.20 -5.66 -5.52
C HIS A 108 -7.02 -6.44 -6.84
N SER A 109 -6.28 -5.88 -7.80
CA SER A 109 -5.91 -6.56 -9.05
C SER A 109 -4.75 -7.53 -8.82
N GLY A 110 -4.98 -8.83 -9.02
CA GLY A 110 -3.95 -9.87 -8.88
C GLY A 110 -3.40 -10.04 -7.46
N THR A 111 -4.06 -9.54 -6.42
CA THR A 111 -3.45 -9.43 -5.07
C THR A 111 -3.46 -10.72 -4.25
N GLY A 112 -4.01 -11.81 -4.79
CA GLY A 112 -4.09 -13.12 -4.12
C GLY A 112 -4.66 -13.04 -2.70
N GLN A 113 -4.01 -13.73 -1.76
CA GLN A 113 -4.37 -13.70 -0.34
C GLN A 113 -3.85 -12.43 0.33
N VAL A 114 -4.75 -11.61 0.87
CA VAL A 114 -4.41 -10.34 1.53
C VAL A 114 -4.32 -10.52 3.05
N LEU A 115 -3.14 -10.31 3.63
CA LEU A 115 -2.89 -10.29 5.06
C LEU A 115 -2.85 -8.84 5.57
N LYS A 116 -3.77 -8.50 6.48
CA LYS A 116 -3.89 -7.14 7.05
C LYS A 116 -3.34 -7.09 8.47
N ALA A 117 -2.63 -6.02 8.79
CA ALA A 117 -2.24 -5.63 10.13
C ALA A 117 -2.05 -4.11 10.20
N ASN A 118 -1.96 -3.58 11.41
CA ASN A 118 -1.66 -2.17 11.67
C ASN A 118 -0.35 -2.08 12.44
N GLY A 119 0.53 -1.17 12.05
CA GLY A 119 1.84 -1.03 12.66
C GLY A 119 2.90 -1.87 11.94
N ASN A 120 4.09 -1.29 11.72
CA ASN A 120 5.21 -1.97 11.04
C ASN A 120 5.58 -3.31 11.69
N GLY A 121 5.58 -3.40 13.02
CA GLY A 121 5.89 -4.66 13.73
C GLY A 121 4.91 -5.79 13.41
N ALA A 122 3.61 -5.51 13.46
CA ALA A 122 2.58 -6.50 13.15
C ALA A 122 2.52 -6.82 11.64
N LEU A 123 2.82 -5.84 10.77
CA LEU A 123 2.99 -6.09 9.34
C LEU A 123 4.17 -7.03 9.07
N PHE A 124 5.25 -6.90 9.83
CA PHE A 124 6.41 -7.80 9.73
C PHE A 124 6.01 -9.23 10.16
N ASP A 125 5.23 -9.37 11.23
CA ASP A 125 4.72 -10.68 11.65
C ASP A 125 3.84 -11.33 10.57
N ARG A 126 2.96 -10.56 9.92
CA ARG A 126 2.16 -11.04 8.78
C ARG A 126 2.99 -11.35 7.56
N MET A 127 4.07 -10.63 7.31
CA MET A 127 5.02 -10.93 6.25
C MET A 127 5.70 -12.29 6.52
N LEU A 128 6.16 -12.55 7.74
CA LEU A 128 6.75 -13.85 8.11
C LEU A 128 5.72 -14.99 8.03
N GLU A 129 4.47 -14.75 8.45
CA GLU A 129 3.36 -15.69 8.27
C GLU A 129 3.14 -16.02 6.78
N GLY A 130 3.06 -14.99 5.95
CA GLY A 130 2.91 -15.08 4.50
C GLY A 130 4.07 -15.82 3.83
N ALA A 131 5.31 -15.56 4.26
CA ALA A 131 6.50 -16.22 3.72
C ALA A 131 6.50 -17.73 4.03
N ARG A 132 6.12 -18.11 5.26
CA ARG A 132 6.05 -19.54 5.67
C ARG A 132 4.95 -20.33 4.96
N MET A 133 3.86 -19.67 4.52
CA MET A 133 2.79 -20.32 3.75
C MET A 133 3.02 -20.30 2.24
N LEU A 134 4.00 -19.53 1.77
CA LEU A 134 4.26 -19.37 0.34
C LEU A 134 4.65 -20.72 -0.24
N ARG A 135 4.13 -21.02 -1.44
CA ARG A 135 4.50 -22.24 -2.18
C ARG A 135 5.66 -21.92 -3.10
N ASP A 136 6.41 -22.93 -3.50
CA ASP A 136 7.47 -22.79 -4.51
C ASP A 136 6.97 -22.04 -5.75
N GLY A 137 7.75 -21.05 -6.20
CA GLY A 137 7.39 -20.14 -7.29
C GLY A 137 6.30 -19.12 -6.94
N GLY A 138 5.97 -18.94 -5.66
CA GLY A 138 5.04 -17.91 -5.19
C GLY A 138 5.63 -16.50 -5.16
N LEU A 139 4.75 -15.52 -4.97
CA LEU A 139 5.11 -14.10 -4.85
C LEU A 139 4.50 -13.53 -3.57
N LEU A 140 5.34 -13.00 -2.69
CA LEU A 140 4.89 -12.19 -1.55
C LEU A 140 5.25 -10.73 -1.77
N PHE A 141 4.30 -9.82 -1.55
CA PHE A 141 4.54 -8.38 -1.61
C PHE A 141 3.98 -7.67 -0.37
N ALA A 142 4.85 -7.05 0.42
CA ALA A 142 4.50 -6.31 1.64
C ALA A 142 4.75 -4.81 1.50
N ASN A 143 3.91 -4.00 2.15
CA ASN A 143 4.13 -2.56 2.32
C ASN A 143 4.09 -2.17 3.81
N PHE A 144 5.11 -1.44 4.25
CA PHE A 144 5.31 -0.97 5.62
C PHE A 144 5.03 0.55 5.68
N VAL A 145 3.78 0.90 5.97
CA VAL A 145 3.25 2.24 5.71
C VAL A 145 3.55 3.29 6.80
N ASP A 146 4.00 2.87 7.99
CA ASP A 146 4.17 3.81 9.11
C ASP A 146 5.28 4.82 8.85
N PHE A 147 6.34 4.43 8.12
CA PHE A 147 7.43 5.32 7.72
C PHE A 147 6.90 6.61 7.08
N ASP A 148 5.91 6.47 6.22
CA ASP A 148 5.27 7.59 5.53
C ASP A 148 4.17 8.25 6.39
N THR A 149 3.18 7.47 6.82
CA THR A 149 1.93 8.00 7.39
C THR A 149 2.02 8.41 8.86
N VAL A 150 2.93 7.81 9.63
CA VAL A 150 3.11 8.09 11.06
C VAL A 150 4.27 9.06 11.27
N TYR A 151 5.36 8.93 10.50
CA TYR A 151 6.59 9.69 10.76
C TYR A 151 6.90 10.73 9.68
N GLY A 152 6.96 10.34 8.40
CA GLY A 152 7.35 11.19 7.28
C GLY A 152 6.47 12.43 7.12
N HIS A 153 5.17 12.25 6.87
CA HIS A 153 4.21 13.37 6.72
C HIS A 153 4.10 14.25 7.97
N ARG A 154 4.44 13.72 9.15
CA ARG A 154 4.41 14.44 10.43
C ARG A 154 5.74 15.13 10.76
N ARG A 155 6.76 14.96 9.92
CA ARG A 155 8.10 15.53 10.13
C ARG A 155 8.71 15.12 11.47
N ASP A 156 8.46 13.88 11.88
CA ASP A 156 8.98 13.31 13.12
C ASP A 156 10.28 12.56 12.86
N VAL A 157 11.40 13.28 12.95
CA VAL A 157 12.74 12.74 12.69
C VAL A 157 13.10 11.60 13.64
N ALA A 158 12.84 11.78 14.94
CA ALA A 158 13.19 10.79 15.97
C ALA A 158 12.35 9.53 15.84
N GLY A 159 11.04 9.68 15.58
CA GLY A 159 10.15 8.55 15.33
C GLY A 159 10.52 7.79 14.06
N TYR A 160 10.87 8.49 12.98
CA TYR A 160 11.31 7.85 11.72
C TYR A 160 12.58 7.02 11.95
N ALA A 161 13.60 7.60 12.61
CA ALA A 161 14.85 6.91 12.91
C ALA A 161 14.61 5.65 13.75
N HIS A 162 13.83 5.76 14.83
CA HIS A 162 13.49 4.62 15.68
C HIS A 162 12.72 3.53 14.92
N ALA A 163 11.80 3.91 14.04
CA ALA A 163 11.05 2.95 13.22
C ALA A 163 11.98 2.18 12.26
N LEU A 164 13.01 2.83 11.72
CA LEU A 164 14.01 2.17 10.86
C LEU A 164 14.86 1.17 11.66
N GLU A 165 15.34 1.56 12.84
CA GLU A 165 16.09 0.68 13.75
C GLU A 165 15.24 -0.54 14.18
N ALA A 166 13.97 -0.30 14.50
CA ALA A 166 13.05 -1.37 14.87
C ALA A 166 12.76 -2.34 13.70
N PHE A 167 12.74 -1.85 12.46
CA PHE A 167 12.60 -2.69 11.27
C PHE A 167 13.89 -3.49 10.99
N ASP A 168 15.05 -2.85 11.07
CA ASP A 168 16.35 -3.48 10.87
C ASP A 168 16.59 -4.64 11.85
N ALA A 169 16.28 -4.43 13.13
CA ALA A 169 16.39 -5.46 14.17
C ALA A 169 15.56 -6.73 13.89
N ARG A 170 14.56 -6.66 13.00
CA ARG A 170 13.72 -7.79 12.60
C ARG A 170 14.27 -8.57 11.40
N LEU A 171 15.15 -7.99 10.60
CA LEU A 171 15.68 -8.61 9.38
C LEU A 171 16.34 -9.99 9.61
N PRO A 172 17.08 -10.25 10.72
CA PRO A 172 17.61 -11.59 10.98
C PRO A 172 16.54 -12.69 11.03
N THR A 173 15.34 -12.38 11.56
CA THR A 173 14.24 -13.35 11.62
C THR A 173 13.64 -13.69 10.26
N LEU A 174 13.81 -12.80 9.27
CA LEU A 174 13.45 -13.09 7.88
C LEU A 174 14.52 -13.99 7.26
N ASP A 175 15.81 -13.72 7.47
CA ASP A 175 16.90 -14.53 6.93
C ASP A 175 16.84 -16.00 7.38
N GLU A 176 16.44 -16.24 8.63
CA GLU A 176 16.29 -17.59 9.20
C GLU A 176 15.29 -18.48 8.46
N ILE A 177 14.29 -17.90 7.77
CA ILE A 177 13.23 -18.67 7.10
C ILE A 177 13.45 -18.81 5.60
N LEU A 178 14.49 -18.19 5.03
CA LEU A 178 14.74 -18.21 3.58
C LEU A 178 15.31 -19.53 3.11
N GLN A 179 14.78 -19.98 1.97
CA GLN A 179 15.30 -21.09 1.21
C GLN A 179 16.44 -20.65 0.27
N PRO A 180 17.30 -21.58 -0.20
CA PRO A 180 18.43 -21.25 -1.07
C PRO A 180 18.06 -20.50 -2.35
N ASP A 181 16.89 -20.79 -2.92
CA ASP A 181 16.44 -20.21 -4.19
C ASP A 181 15.56 -18.97 -4.01
N ASP A 182 15.31 -18.53 -2.77
CA ASP A 182 14.48 -17.35 -2.51
C ASP A 182 15.21 -16.06 -2.92
N LEU A 183 14.42 -15.11 -3.45
CA LEU A 183 14.84 -13.74 -3.76
C LEU A 183 14.04 -12.76 -2.90
N ILE A 184 14.74 -11.98 -2.06
CA ILE A 184 14.18 -10.81 -1.38
C ILE A 184 14.62 -9.55 -2.13
N ILE A 185 13.68 -8.63 -2.32
CA ILE A 185 13.99 -7.25 -2.73
C ILE A 185 13.38 -6.29 -1.70
N ILE A 186 14.22 -5.46 -1.07
CA ILE A 186 13.82 -4.37 -0.18
C ILE A 186 14.01 -3.05 -0.92
N THR A 187 12.97 -2.23 -0.97
CA THR A 187 12.98 -0.93 -1.66
C THR A 187 11.99 0.05 -1.03
N ALA A 188 11.91 1.26 -1.59
CA ALA A 188 10.88 2.25 -1.31
C ALA A 188 10.22 2.70 -2.63
N ASP A 189 9.14 3.46 -2.55
CA ASP A 189 8.37 3.98 -3.68
C ASP A 189 8.55 5.49 -3.90
N HIS A 190 8.98 6.23 -2.89
CA HIS A 190 9.37 7.63 -2.96
C HIS A 190 10.15 8.04 -1.69
N GLY A 191 10.53 9.31 -1.59
CA GLY A 191 11.02 9.91 -0.35
C GLY A 191 9.88 10.52 0.47
N CYS A 192 10.11 10.65 1.78
CA CYS A 192 9.24 11.40 2.69
C CYS A 192 10.10 11.99 3.82
N ASP A 193 11.05 12.85 3.44
CA ASP A 193 12.08 13.41 4.32
C ASP A 193 11.45 14.11 5.55
N PRO A 194 11.68 13.61 6.78
CA PRO A 194 11.08 14.18 7.99
C PRO A 194 11.68 15.54 8.37
N THR A 195 12.73 16.00 7.71
CA THR A 195 13.33 17.34 7.88
C THR A 195 12.84 18.35 6.84
N TRP A 196 12.10 17.89 5.82
CA TRP A 196 11.62 18.73 4.73
C TRP A 196 10.54 19.71 5.19
N THR A 197 10.45 20.85 4.50
CA THR A 197 9.38 21.82 4.77
C THR A 197 8.04 21.36 4.20
N GLY A 198 6.92 21.85 4.74
CA GLY A 198 5.59 21.38 4.37
C GLY A 198 5.34 19.93 4.81
N THR A 199 4.37 19.26 4.20
CA THR A 199 3.91 17.92 4.62
C THR A 199 3.83 16.91 3.48
N ASP A 200 4.27 17.25 2.27
CA ASP A 200 4.20 16.37 1.09
C ASP A 200 5.44 15.47 0.96
N HIS A 201 5.35 14.48 0.06
CA HIS A 201 6.46 13.60 -0.31
C HIS A 201 7.62 14.36 -0.96
N THR A 202 8.79 13.73 -0.94
CA THR A 202 10.02 14.24 -1.56
C THR A 202 10.43 13.36 -2.73
N ARG A 203 10.90 13.99 -3.81
CA ARG A 203 11.32 13.27 -5.03
C ARG A 203 12.76 12.77 -4.89
N GLU A 204 12.91 11.56 -4.36
CA GLU A 204 14.21 10.96 -4.04
C GLU A 204 14.52 9.69 -4.85
N GLN A 205 15.79 9.30 -4.84
CA GLN A 205 16.19 7.95 -5.25
C GLN A 205 15.86 6.98 -4.13
N VAL A 206 15.34 5.80 -4.47
CA VAL A 206 15.01 4.76 -3.51
C VAL A 206 16.12 3.69 -3.47
N PRO A 207 16.42 3.10 -2.30
CA PRO A 207 17.35 1.99 -2.22
C PRO A 207 16.76 0.75 -2.90
N ILE A 208 17.63 -0.12 -3.42
CA ILE A 208 17.25 -1.47 -3.85
C ILE A 208 18.28 -2.42 -3.26
N LEU A 209 17.86 -3.21 -2.27
CA LEU A 209 18.66 -4.29 -1.68
C LEU A 209 18.07 -5.60 -2.16
N ALA A 210 18.82 -6.35 -2.95
CA ALA A 210 18.42 -7.67 -3.42
C ALA A 210 19.25 -8.74 -2.72
N LEU A 211 18.60 -9.64 -2.00
CA LEU A 211 19.23 -10.75 -1.30
C LEU A 211 18.76 -12.07 -1.93
N GLY A 212 19.70 -12.96 -2.22
CA GLY A 212 19.42 -14.34 -2.62
C GLY A 212 20.64 -15.19 -2.36
N ARG A 213 20.47 -16.41 -1.85
CA ARG A 213 21.59 -17.24 -1.37
C ARG A 213 22.50 -17.75 -2.48
N ALA A 214 22.03 -17.75 -3.73
CA ALA A 214 22.76 -18.26 -4.89
C ALA A 214 23.45 -17.17 -5.76
N LYS A 215 23.37 -15.88 -5.42
CA LYS A 215 23.91 -14.79 -6.27
C LYS A 215 25.26 -14.27 -5.77
N GLN A 216 26.14 -13.88 -6.71
CA GLN A 216 27.35 -13.13 -6.39
C GLN A 216 26.97 -11.78 -5.77
N SER A 217 27.55 -11.48 -4.61
CA SER A 217 27.41 -10.17 -3.97
C SER A 217 28.09 -9.09 -4.82
N GLY A 218 27.39 -7.99 -5.04
CA GLY A 218 27.92 -6.88 -5.83
C GLY A 218 26.90 -5.75 -6.00
N SER A 219 27.35 -4.67 -6.65
CA SER A 219 26.47 -3.56 -7.01
C SER A 219 25.62 -3.92 -8.23
N ILE A 220 24.31 -3.69 -8.15
CA ILE A 220 23.39 -3.78 -9.29
C ILE A 220 23.36 -2.48 -10.14
N GLY A 221 24.19 -1.50 -9.76
CA GLY A 221 24.24 -0.18 -10.36
C GLY A 221 22.98 0.66 -10.11
N ARG A 222 22.94 1.84 -10.73
CA ARG A 222 21.75 2.71 -10.71
C ARG A 222 20.70 2.15 -11.68
N ARG A 223 19.47 2.01 -11.21
CA ARG A 223 18.34 1.60 -12.06
C ARG A 223 17.64 2.84 -12.65
N PRO A 224 17.33 2.86 -13.97
CA PRO A 224 16.64 3.98 -14.60
C PRO A 224 15.14 4.07 -14.26
N THR A 225 14.53 2.97 -13.79
CA THR A 225 13.10 2.91 -13.47
C THR A 225 12.82 1.87 -12.37
N PHE A 226 11.76 2.09 -11.58
CA PHE A 226 11.28 1.10 -10.59
C PHE A 226 10.76 -0.17 -11.26
N ALA A 227 10.36 -0.09 -12.52
CA ALA A 227 9.89 -1.23 -13.30
C ALA A 227 10.95 -2.35 -13.44
N ASP A 228 12.24 -2.03 -13.24
CA ASP A 228 13.32 -3.02 -13.23
C ASP A 228 13.15 -4.06 -12.10
N ILE A 229 12.52 -3.68 -10.99
CA ILE A 229 12.20 -4.63 -9.90
C ILE A 229 11.17 -5.64 -10.42
N ALA A 230 10.09 -5.18 -11.05
CA ALA A 230 9.08 -6.06 -11.63
C ALA A 230 9.66 -6.95 -12.74
N ALA A 231 10.57 -6.43 -13.56
CA ALA A 231 11.27 -7.21 -14.59
C ALA A 231 12.17 -8.30 -13.98
N THR A 232 12.86 -7.99 -12.88
CA THR A 232 13.70 -8.95 -12.15
C THR A 232 12.87 -10.04 -11.50
N VAL A 233 11.76 -9.68 -10.84
CA VAL A 233 10.81 -10.65 -10.26
C VAL A 233 10.20 -11.54 -11.35
N ALA A 234 9.81 -10.96 -12.48
CA ALA A 234 9.26 -11.73 -13.60
C ALA A 234 10.29 -12.74 -14.14
N SER A 235 11.54 -12.31 -14.32
CA SER A 235 12.63 -13.20 -14.74
C SER A 235 12.87 -14.34 -13.74
N HIS A 236 12.90 -14.02 -12.45
CA HIS A 236 13.15 -15.01 -11.39
C HIS A 236 12.02 -16.05 -11.26
N LEU A 237 10.77 -15.65 -11.43
CA LEU A 237 9.59 -16.52 -11.31
C LEU A 237 9.13 -17.11 -12.65
N ASP A 238 9.93 -16.96 -13.72
CA ASP A 238 9.58 -17.39 -15.08
C ASP A 238 8.16 -16.92 -15.50
N LEU A 239 7.93 -15.61 -15.37
CA LEU A 239 6.68 -14.95 -15.73
C LEU A 239 6.86 -14.12 -17.01
N PRO A 240 5.77 -13.85 -17.75
CA PRO A 240 5.83 -12.96 -18.90
C PRO A 240 6.44 -11.60 -18.54
N ALA A 241 7.43 -11.15 -19.32
CA ALA A 241 8.14 -9.90 -19.06
C ALA A 241 7.19 -8.68 -19.06
N PRO A 242 7.38 -7.70 -18.15
CA PRO A 242 6.63 -6.45 -18.19
C PRO A 242 6.97 -5.64 -19.44
N GLN A 243 6.09 -4.69 -19.80
CA GLN A 243 6.32 -3.80 -20.95
C GLN A 243 7.48 -2.81 -20.73
N THR A 244 7.88 -2.58 -19.48
CA THR A 244 8.91 -1.63 -19.09
C THR A 244 9.78 -2.25 -18.02
N GLY A 245 11.06 -1.88 -18.04
CA GLY A 245 12.05 -2.33 -17.08
C GLY A 245 12.96 -3.41 -17.64
N THR A 246 14.17 -3.48 -17.11
CA THR A 246 15.20 -4.45 -17.46
C THR A 246 15.60 -5.21 -16.19
N PRO A 247 15.64 -6.56 -16.21
CA PRO A 247 16.05 -7.34 -15.05
C PRO A 247 17.52 -7.06 -14.68
N PHE A 248 17.90 -7.40 -13.45
CA PHE A 248 19.26 -7.31 -12.94
C PHE A 248 19.71 -8.55 -12.17
#